data_AF-A0A383CAG7-F1
#
_entry.id   AF-A0A383CAG7-F1
#
_cell.length_a   1.000
_cell.length_b   1.000
_cell.length_c   1.000
_cell.angle_alpha   90.00
_cell.angle_beta   90.00
_cell.angle_gamma   90.00
#
_symmetry.space_group_name_H-M   'P 1'
#
loop_
_entity.id
_entity.type
_entity.pdbx_description
1 polymer ?
#
loop_
_entity_poly.entity_id
_entity_poly.type
_entity_poly.pdbx_seq_one_letter_code
_entity_poly.pdbx_strand_id
1 'polypeptide(L)'
;MIKKHFKYLPSLIINHASMILIGILFLTLILGYQARYLKFHIGLDYLLPANNPRIETFNHILDEFDNDANIFLLVSGEENDLRSFSILIEPLLESFEEWISDVRIQIPL
;
A
#
# COMPACT_ATOMS: atom_id res chain seq x y z
N MET A 1 -27.81 -21.93 30.01
CA MET A 1 -27.58 -22.55 28.68
C MET A 1 -26.11 -22.49 28.23
N ILE A 2 -25.38 -21.39 28.43
CA ILE A 2 -23.97 -21.18 28.02
C ILE A 2 -22.97 -22.22 28.58
N LYS A 3 -23.13 -22.66 29.85
CA LYS A 3 -22.22 -23.62 30.51
C LYS A 3 -22.15 -25.00 29.83
N LYS A 4 -23.22 -25.42 29.12
CA LYS A 4 -23.27 -26.71 28.42
C LYS A 4 -22.47 -26.67 27.12
N HIS A 5 -22.54 -25.56 26.38
CA HIS A 5 -21.76 -25.34 25.16
C HIS A 5 -20.27 -25.18 25.46
N PHE A 6 -19.92 -24.54 26.58
CA PHE A 6 -18.52 -24.37 27.02
C PHE A 6 -17.83 -25.68 27.42
N LYS A 7 -18.56 -26.71 27.86
CA LYS A 7 -17.99 -28.04 28.15
C LYS A 7 -17.84 -28.91 26.91
N TYR A 8 -18.65 -28.66 25.89
CA TYR A 8 -18.67 -29.47 24.67
C TYR A 8 -17.44 -29.21 23.79
N LEU A 9 -17.06 -27.93 23.62
CA LEU A 9 -15.87 -27.51 22.85
C LEU A 9 -14.57 -28.18 23.31
N PRO A 10 -14.19 -28.12 24.61
CA PRO A 10 -12.98 -28.81 25.10
C PRO A 10 -13.04 -30.31 24.90
N SER A 11 -14.19 -30.94 25.13
CA SER A 11 -14.34 -32.39 24.97
C SER A 11 -14.18 -32.85 23.51
N LEU A 12 -14.62 -32.03 22.56
CA LEU A 12 -14.44 -32.27 21.13
C LEU A 12 -12.98 -32.10 20.72
N ILE A 13 -12.31 -31.08 21.27
CA ILE A 13 -10.88 -30.82 21.05
C ILE A 13 -10.00 -31.95 21.59
N ILE A 14 -10.30 -32.46 22.78
CA ILE A 14 -9.54 -33.55 23.40
C ILE A 14 -9.75 -34.87 22.64
N ASN A 15 -10.99 -35.20 22.28
CA ASN A 15 -11.31 -36.50 21.66
C ASN A 15 -10.92 -36.59 20.19
N HIS A 16 -10.82 -35.45 19.47
CA HIS A 16 -10.54 -35.41 18.03
C HIS A 16 -9.38 -34.45 17.70
N ALA A 17 -8.39 -34.37 18.57
CA ALA A 17 -7.27 -33.43 18.47
C ALA A 17 -6.55 -33.47 17.11
N SER A 18 -6.31 -34.66 16.56
CA SER A 18 -5.65 -34.83 15.26
C SER A 18 -6.48 -34.32 14.08
N MET A 19 -7.80 -34.58 14.08
CA MET A 19 -8.71 -34.09 13.03
C MET A 19 -8.84 -32.56 13.08
N ILE A 20 -8.89 -31.98 14.28
CA ILE A 20 -8.94 -30.53 14.43
C ILE A 20 -7.63 -29.89 14.00
N LEU A 21 -6.48 -30.50 14.34
CA LEU A 21 -5.17 -30.01 13.90
C LEU A 21 -5.10 -29.97 12.37
N ILE A 22 -5.53 -31.04 11.70
CA ILE A 22 -5.59 -31.09 10.23
C ILE A 22 -6.54 -30.02 9.68
N GLY A 23 -7.70 -29.84 10.32
CA GLY A 23 -8.66 -28.80 9.94
C GLY A 23 -8.09 -27.38 10.06
N ILE A 24 -7.39 -27.09 11.16
CA ILE A 24 -6.72 -25.79 11.37
C ILE A 24 -5.58 -25.60 10.38
N LEU A 25 -4.79 -26.64 10.11
CA LEU A 25 -3.71 -26.58 9.13
C LEU A 25 -4.27 -26.24 7.73
N PHE A 26 -5.35 -26.92 7.33
CA PHE A 26 -6.01 -26.69 6.05
C PHE A 26 -6.61 -25.28 5.97
N LEU A 27 -7.30 -24.83 7.02
CA LEU A 27 -7.82 -23.47 7.11
C LEU A 27 -6.70 -22.43 7.02
N THR A 28 -5.57 -22.68 7.67
CA THR A 28 -4.39 -21.79 7.63
C THR A 28 -3.82 -21.68 6.22
N LEU A 29 -3.76 -22.78 5.48
CA LEU A 29 -3.32 -22.76 4.07
C LEU A 29 -4.28 -21.96 3.18
N ILE A 30 -5.60 -22.10 3.37
CA ILE A 30 -6.60 -21.31 2.64
C ILE A 30 -6.44 -19.82 2.93
N LEU A 31 -6.34 -19.44 4.20
CA LEU A 31 -6.17 -18.05 4.60
C LEU A 31 -4.83 -17.49 4.10
N GLY A 32 -3.76 -18.28 4.15
CA GLY A 32 -2.47 -17.92 3.59
C GLY A 32 -2.51 -17.72 2.08
N TYR A 33 -3.29 -18.53 1.35
CA TYR A 33 -3.52 -18.31 -0.07
C TYR A 33 -4.30 -17.00 -0.33
N GLN A 34 -5.33 -16.72 0.47
CA GLN A 34 -6.10 -15.48 0.35
C GLN A 34 -5.28 -14.23 0.67
N ALA A 35 -4.24 -14.32 1.51
CA ALA A 35 -3.36 -13.20 1.81
C ALA A 35 -2.70 -12.60 0.56
N ARG A 36 -2.58 -13.36 -0.54
CA ARG A 36 -2.08 -12.85 -1.84
C ARG A 36 -2.98 -11.79 -2.47
N TYR A 37 -4.26 -11.78 -2.13
CA TYR A 37 -5.23 -10.80 -2.64
C TYR A 37 -5.42 -9.60 -1.71
N LEU A 38 -4.64 -9.54 -0.62
CA LEU A 38 -4.70 -8.41 0.29
C LEU A 38 -4.14 -7.16 -0.42
N LYS A 39 -5.05 -6.27 -0.83
CA LYS A 39 -4.70 -4.99 -1.43
C LYS A 39 -4.64 -3.93 -0.34
N PHE A 40 -3.47 -3.31 -0.18
CA PHE A 40 -3.32 -2.12 0.65
C PHE A 40 -3.78 -0.90 -0.15
N HIS A 41 -4.82 -0.24 0.34
CA HIS A 41 -5.29 1.04 -0.22
C HIS A 41 -4.80 2.14 0.73
N ILE A 42 -3.82 2.94 0.28
CA ILE A 42 -3.23 4.06 1.02
C ILE A 42 -3.55 5.37 0.28
N GLY A 43 -4.78 5.49 -0.21
CA GLY A 43 -5.28 6.69 -0.86
C GLY A 43 -6.13 7.52 0.11
N LEU A 44 -6.00 8.85 0.04
CA LEU A 44 -6.83 9.77 0.83
C LEU A 44 -8.34 9.65 0.49
N ASP A 45 -8.64 9.29 -0.75
CA ASP A 45 -9.97 8.97 -1.26
C ASP A 45 -10.63 7.80 -0.50
N TYR A 46 -9.84 6.80 -0.09
CA TYR A 46 -10.33 5.64 0.65
C TYR A 46 -10.61 5.93 2.14
N LEU A 47 -10.01 6.99 2.69
CA LEU A 47 -10.18 7.39 4.08
C LEU A 47 -11.39 8.29 4.31
N LEU A 48 -11.99 8.80 3.24
CA LEU A 48 -13.12 9.72 3.30
C LEU A 48 -14.43 9.02 2.88
N PRO A 49 -15.59 9.39 3.46
CA PRO A 49 -16.85 8.75 3.13
C PRO A 49 -17.25 8.99 1.67
N ALA A 50 -17.62 7.94 0.95
CA ALA A 50 -17.88 7.92 -0.50
C ALA A 50 -18.85 9.00 -1.04
N ASN A 51 -19.70 9.59 -0.20
CA ASN A 51 -20.68 10.61 -0.59
C ASN A 51 -20.27 12.04 -0.19
N ASN A 52 -18.97 12.32 -0.07
CA ASN A 52 -18.50 13.68 0.21
C ASN A 52 -18.24 14.42 -1.12
N PRO A 53 -18.93 15.53 -1.41
CA PRO A 53 -18.74 16.29 -2.66
C PRO A 53 -17.30 16.78 -2.86
N ARG A 54 -16.51 16.88 -1.78
CA ARG A 54 -15.08 17.21 -1.87
C ARG A 54 -14.23 16.09 -2.50
N ILE A 55 -14.62 14.82 -2.32
CA ILE A 55 -13.93 13.68 -2.94
C ILE A 55 -14.23 13.65 -4.43
N GLU A 56 -15.47 13.94 -4.83
CA GLU A 56 -15.85 13.96 -6.24
C GLU A 56 -15.05 15.00 -7.03
N THR A 57 -14.91 16.22 -6.48
CA THR A 57 -14.05 17.25 -7.08
C THR A 57 -12.58 16.84 -7.09
N PHE A 58 -12.09 16.22 -6.00
CA PHE A 58 -10.70 15.75 -5.92
C PHE A 58 -10.41 14.66 -6.97
N ASN A 59 -11.27 13.66 -7.08
CA ASN A 59 -11.16 12.59 -8.08
C ASN A 59 -11.28 13.13 -9.50
N HIS A 60 -12.18 14.10 -9.75
CA HIS A 60 -12.25 14.77 -11.06
C HIS A 60 -10.94 15.49 -11.41
N ILE A 61 -10.27 16.12 -10.44
CA ILE A 61 -8.95 16.73 -10.68
C ILE A 61 -7.90 15.65 -10.96
N LEU A 62 -7.92 14.52 -10.24
CA LEU A 62 -7.00 13.41 -10.50
C LEU A 62 -7.21 12.79 -11.90
N ASP A 63 -8.46 12.60 -12.31
CA ASP A 63 -8.82 12.00 -13.60
C ASP A 63 -8.54 12.94 -14.78
N GLU A 64 -8.82 14.24 -14.63
CA GLU A 64 -8.64 15.22 -15.71
C GLU A 64 -7.17 15.57 -15.97
N PHE A 65 -6.37 15.66 -14.90
CA PHE A 65 -4.96 16.02 -14.99
C PHE A 65 -4.03 14.81 -15.04
N ASP A 66 -4.60 13.59 -15.07
CA ASP A 66 -3.91 12.30 -15.01
C ASP A 66 -2.78 12.38 -14.00
N ASN A 67 -3.11 12.33 -12.71
CA ASN A 67 -2.15 12.59 -11.63
C ASN A 67 -1.04 11.54 -11.63
N ASP A 68 -0.03 11.75 -12.49
CA ASP A 68 1.28 11.15 -12.37
C ASP A 68 1.74 11.51 -10.97
N ALA A 69 1.99 10.48 -10.17
CA ALA A 69 2.40 10.62 -8.78
C ALA A 69 3.73 11.41 -8.74
N ASN A 70 3.63 12.72 -8.58
CA ASN A 70 4.79 13.60 -8.65
C ASN A 70 5.59 13.51 -7.35
N ILE A 71 6.87 13.13 -7.47
CA ILE A 71 7.80 13.10 -6.35
C ILE A 71 8.66 14.37 -6.41
N PHE A 72 8.51 15.24 -5.41
CA PHE A 72 9.36 16.42 -5.26
C PHE A 72 10.60 16.09 -4.42
N LEU A 73 11.77 16.07 -5.04
CA LEU A 73 13.05 15.96 -4.34
C LEU A 73 13.59 17.35 -4.02
N LEU A 74 13.58 17.72 -2.75
CA LEU A 74 14.13 18.99 -2.27
C LEU A 74 15.52 18.74 -1.65
N VAL A 75 16.53 19.44 -2.15
CA VAL A 75 17.92 19.31 -1.70
C VAL A 75 18.47 20.69 -1.30
N SER A 76 19.26 20.73 -0.24
CA SER A 76 19.86 21.96 0.30
C SER A 76 21.37 21.78 0.46
N GLY A 77 22.16 22.77 0.04
CA GLY A 77 23.62 22.71 0.05
C GLY A 77 24.25 23.94 -0.60
N GLU A 78 25.57 23.91 -0.81
CA GLU A 78 26.27 24.92 -1.60
C GLU A 78 25.84 24.85 -3.08
N GLU A 79 25.75 25.98 -3.78
CA GLU A 79 25.27 26.03 -5.16
C GLU A 79 26.07 25.10 -6.10
N ASN A 80 27.40 25.09 -5.97
CA ASN A 80 28.28 24.25 -6.79
C ASN A 80 28.02 22.75 -6.57
N ASP A 81 27.73 22.36 -5.32
CA ASP A 81 27.42 20.98 -4.95
C ASP A 81 26.03 20.58 -5.47
N LEU A 82 25.04 21.46 -5.36
CA LEU A 82 23.69 21.24 -5.90
C LEU A 82 23.69 21.11 -7.43
N ARG A 83 24.49 21.93 -8.10
CA ARG A 83 24.69 21.85 -9.55
C ARG A 83 25.35 20.53 -9.96
N SER A 84 26.36 20.10 -9.22
CA SER A 84 27.02 18.81 -9.48
C SER A 84 26.09 17.63 -9.19
N PHE A 85 25.29 17.72 -8.14
CA PHE A 85 24.29 16.71 -7.78
C PHE A 85 23.19 16.59 -8.84
N SER A 86 22.65 17.72 -9.34
CA SER A 86 21.61 17.70 -10.38
C SER A 86 22.08 17.00 -11.65
N ILE A 87 23.28 17.31 -12.13
CA ILE A 87 23.88 16.66 -13.31
C ILE A 87 24.01 15.13 -13.13
N LEU A 88 24.22 14.68 -11.89
CA LEU A 88 24.39 13.26 -11.57
C LEU A 88 23.05 12.53 -11.37
N ILE A 89 22.08 13.16 -10.72
CA ILE A 89 20.82 12.52 -10.33
C ILE A 89 19.83 12.42 -11.49
N GLU A 90 19.84 13.40 -12.42
CA GLU A 90 18.94 13.43 -13.57
C GLU A 90 18.99 12.14 -14.40
N PRO A 91 20.15 11.72 -14.96
CA PRO A 91 20.21 10.50 -15.77
C PRO A 91 19.95 9.23 -14.95
N LEU A 92 20.24 9.25 -13.65
CA LEU A 92 19.94 8.11 -12.78
C LEU A 92 18.43 7.94 -12.62
N LEU A 93 17.70 9.04 -12.42
CA LEU A 93 16.25 9.01 -12.31
C LEU A 93 15.60 8.64 -13.64
N GLU A 94 16.06 9.22 -14.75
CA GLU A 94 15.58 8.87 -16.09
C GLU A 94 15.82 7.40 -16.47
N SER A 95 16.82 6.74 -15.88
CA SER A 95 17.09 5.32 -16.13
C SER A 95 15.99 4.37 -15.60
N PHE A 96 15.09 4.86 -14.75
CA PHE A 96 13.97 4.10 -14.20
C PHE A 96 12.74 4.16 -15.12
N GLU A 97 12.89 3.78 -16.39
CA GLU A 97 11.87 3.91 -17.45
C GLU A 97 10.51 3.24 -17.13
N GLU A 98 10.50 2.21 -16.28
CA GLU A 98 9.24 1.53 -15.86
C GLU A 98 8.43 2.35 -14.85
N TRP A 99 9.07 3.27 -14.12
CA TRP A 99 8.47 3.96 -12.97
C TRP A 99 8.47 5.49 -13.09
N ILE A 100 9.32 6.05 -13.95
CA ILE A 100 9.50 7.51 -14.08
C ILE A 100 9.21 7.91 -15.52
N SER A 101 8.21 8.79 -15.70
CA SER A 101 7.81 9.34 -17.00
C SER A 101 8.68 10.53 -17.42
N ASP A 102 9.04 11.40 -16.48
CA ASP A 102 9.79 12.65 -16.72
C ASP A 102 10.52 13.09 -15.44
N VAL A 103 11.67 13.75 -15.61
CA VAL A 103 12.46 14.32 -14.50
C VAL A 103 12.65 15.81 -14.77
N ARG A 104 12.23 16.65 -13.82
CA ARG A 104 12.38 18.11 -13.92
C ARG A 104 13.21 18.64 -12.78
N ILE A 105 14.35 19.24 -13.11
CA ILE A 105 15.23 19.89 -12.14
C ILE A 105 15.03 21.41 -12.21
N GLN A 106 14.78 22.00 -11.05
CA GLN A 106 14.76 23.45 -10.88
C GLN A 106 15.79 23.86 -9.84
N ILE A 107 16.86 24.52 -10.30
CA ILE A 107 17.82 25.18 -9.41
C ILE A 107 17.35 26.63 -9.28
N PRO A 108 16.95 27.10 -8.07
CA PRO A 108 16.63 28.51 -7.88
C PRO A 108 17.87 29.36 -8.19
N LEU A 109 17.68 30.37 -9.05
CA LEU A 109 18.68 31.40 -9.38
C LEU A 109 19.07 32.23 -8.17
#